data_AF-A0A7Z9JHW1-F1
#
_entry.id   AF-A0A7Z9JHW1-F1
#
_cell.length_a   1.000
_cell.length_b   1.000
_cell.length_c   1.000
_cell.angle_alpha   90.00
_cell.angle_beta   90.00
_cell.angle_gamma   90.00
#
_symmetry.space_group_name_H-M   'P 1'
#
loop_
_entity.id
_entity.type
_entity.pdbx_description
1 polymer ?
#
loop_
_entity_poly.entity_id
_entity_poly.type
_entity_poly.pdbx_seq_one_letter_code
_entity_poly.pdbx_strand_id
1 'polypeptide(L)'
;MMGRLGALSFWQSLVMQLRPDKKELAAAYAILERVGIADKLFERTDSLSGGEQQRVALARALYQQPQMLLADEPVASLDKSRARKIIELLHETAHQENWTFVVSLHDEKLAREFFPRIVRLEGGRIVSDGSDV
;
A
#
# COMPACT_ATOMS: atom_id res chain seq x y z
N MET A 1 -4.18 -11.14 -6.64
CA MET A 1 -3.89 -11.87 -7.89
C MET A 1 -3.82 -10.97 -9.13
N MET A 2 -4.74 -10.01 -9.34
CA MET A 2 -4.72 -9.13 -10.53
C MET A 2 -3.61 -8.05 -10.57
N GLY A 3 -2.78 -7.94 -9.51
CA GLY A 3 -1.72 -6.94 -9.43
C GLY A 3 -0.48 -7.22 -10.29
N ARG A 4 -0.19 -8.48 -10.64
CA ARG A 4 1.03 -8.88 -11.38
C ARG A 4 0.80 -9.22 -12.85
N LEU A 5 -0.32 -8.80 -13.44
CA LEU A 5 -0.68 -9.17 -14.81
C LEU A 5 0.34 -8.72 -15.87
N GLY A 6 1.08 -7.64 -15.62
CA GLY A 6 2.14 -7.18 -16.53
C GLY A 6 3.37 -8.10 -16.58
N ALA A 7 3.54 -9.00 -15.60
CA ALA A 7 4.67 -9.92 -15.51
C ALA A 7 4.30 -11.38 -15.86
N LEU A 8 3.03 -11.66 -16.15
CA LEU A 8 2.53 -13.01 -16.42
C LEU A 8 2.13 -13.15 -17.89
N SER A 9 2.47 -14.28 -18.50
CA SER A 9 2.01 -14.58 -19.85
C SER A 9 0.49 -14.79 -19.86
N PHE A 10 -0.18 -14.40 -20.96
CA PHE A 10 -1.65 -14.46 -21.12
C PHE A 10 -2.25 -15.81 -20.68
N TRP A 11 -1.60 -16.91 -21.04
CA TRP A 11 -2.02 -18.26 -20.68
C TRP A 11 -1.88 -18.58 -19.20
N GLN A 12 -0.83 -18.09 -18.53
CA GLN A 12 -0.69 -18.21 -17.08
C GLN A 12 -1.83 -17.47 -16.38
N SER A 13 -2.17 -16.26 -16.84
CA SER A 13 -3.28 -15.49 -16.27
C SER A 13 -4.63 -16.21 -16.41
N LEU A 14 -4.87 -16.91 -17.52
CA LEU A 14 -6.09 -17.68 -17.74
C LEU A 14 -6.15 -18.94 -16.85
N VAL A 15 -5.03 -19.67 -16.74
CA VAL A 15 -4.93 -20.87 -15.88
C VAL A 15 -5.10 -20.50 -14.40
N MET A 16 -4.56 -19.36 -13.97
CA MET A 16 -4.66 -18.89 -12.59
C MET A 16 -6.08 -18.45 -12.19
N GLN A 17 -6.88 -17.95 -13.14
CA GLN A 17 -8.31 -17.69 -12.90
C GLN A 17 -9.11 -18.97 -12.68
N LEU A 18 -8.67 -20.09 -13.26
CA LEU A 18 -9.35 -21.38 -13.14
C LEU A 18 -8.87 -22.20 -11.94
N ARG A 19 -7.60 -22.06 -11.53
CA ARG A 19 -7.03 -22.73 -10.35
C ARG A 19 -5.96 -21.86 -9.67
N PRO A 20 -6.29 -21.14 -8.58
CA PRO A 20 -5.27 -20.47 -7.77
C PRO A 20 -4.36 -21.51 -7.10
N ASP A 21 -3.05 -21.37 -7.26
CA ASP A 21 -2.06 -22.23 -6.59
C ASP A 21 -2.11 -22.01 -5.07
N LYS A 22 -1.96 -23.08 -4.28
CA LYS A 22 -1.91 -23.02 -2.81
C LYS A 22 -0.83 -22.07 -2.32
N LYS A 23 0.29 -21.98 -3.05
CA LYS A 23 1.38 -21.04 -2.75
C LYS A 23 0.94 -19.58 -2.87
N GLU A 24 0.15 -19.26 -3.88
CA GLU A 24 -0.34 -17.89 -4.06
C GLU A 24 -1.39 -17.48 -3.05
N LEU A 25 -2.26 -18.42 -2.67
CA LEU A 25 -3.22 -18.20 -1.58
C LEU A 25 -2.50 -17.91 -0.27
N ALA A 26 -1.44 -18.67 0.05
CA ALA A 26 -0.62 -18.42 1.24
C ALA A 26 0.06 -17.04 1.19
N ALA A 27 0.62 -16.66 0.03
CA ALA A 27 1.23 -15.33 -0.15
C ALA A 27 0.19 -14.19 -0.04
N ALA A 28 -0.98 -14.36 -0.64
CA ALA A 28 -2.07 -13.39 -0.53
C ALA A 28 -2.55 -13.24 0.92
N TYR A 29 -2.71 -14.35 1.64
CA TYR A 29 -3.09 -14.36 3.04
C TYR A 29 -2.07 -13.60 3.91
N ALA A 30 -0.77 -13.87 3.74
CA ALA A 30 0.29 -13.19 4.51
C ALA A 30 0.27 -11.66 4.32
N ILE A 31 -0.05 -11.18 3.11
CA ILE A 31 -0.15 -9.73 2.86
C ILE A 31 -1.44 -9.15 3.43
N LEU A 32 -2.57 -9.87 3.32
CA LEU A 32 -3.82 -9.44 3.93
C LEU A 32 -3.75 -9.42 5.46
N GLU A 33 -2.96 -10.31 6.06
CA GLU A 33 -2.65 -10.31 7.49
C GLU A 33 -1.87 -9.06 7.89
N ARG A 34 -0.83 -8.70 7.12
CA ARG A 34 -0.05 -7.47 7.33
C ARG A 34 -0.92 -6.22 7.31
N VAL A 35 -1.88 -6.13 6.38
CA VAL A 35 -2.81 -5.01 6.32
C VAL A 35 -4.03 -5.16 7.24
N GLY A 36 -4.18 -6.27 7.98
CA GLY A 36 -5.26 -6.46 8.96
C GLY A 36 -6.65 -6.72 8.38
N ILE A 37 -6.73 -7.42 7.24
CA ILE A 37 -8.00 -7.84 6.58
C ILE A 37 -7.94 -9.30 6.09
N ALA A 38 -7.18 -10.16 6.77
CA ALA A 38 -7.03 -11.57 6.38
C ALA A 38 -8.35 -12.37 6.46
N ASP A 39 -9.22 -12.04 7.41
CA ASP A 39 -10.56 -12.61 7.58
C ASP A 39 -11.48 -12.35 6.39
N LYS A 40 -11.15 -11.35 5.57
CA LYS A 40 -11.91 -10.92 4.38
C LYS A 40 -11.43 -11.54 3.08
N LEU A 41 -10.53 -12.53 3.11
CA LEU A 41 -9.90 -13.11 1.92
C LEU A 41 -10.90 -13.58 0.84
N PHE A 42 -12.05 -14.12 1.25
CA PHE A 42 -13.08 -14.64 0.33
C PHE A 42 -14.29 -13.72 0.17
N GLU A 43 -14.27 -12.54 0.81
CA GLU A 43 -15.35 -11.57 0.66
C GLU A 43 -15.17 -10.76 -0.64
N ARG A 44 -16.29 -10.38 -1.24
CA ARG A 44 -16.27 -9.59 -2.46
C ARG A 44 -15.93 -8.13 -2.12
N THR A 45 -15.19 -7.45 -2.98
CA THR A 45 -14.77 -6.07 -2.71
C THR A 45 -15.94 -5.08 -2.61
N ASP A 46 -17.06 -5.38 -3.27
CA ASP A 46 -18.29 -4.58 -3.22
C ASP A 46 -19.04 -4.69 -1.88
N SER A 47 -18.77 -5.72 -1.07
CA SER A 47 -19.33 -5.85 0.28
C SER A 47 -18.46 -5.25 1.38
N LEU A 48 -17.26 -4.78 1.05
CA LEU A 48 -16.31 -4.19 2.00
C LEU A 48 -16.60 -2.70 2.26
N SER A 49 -16.34 -2.25 3.48
CA SER A 49 -16.34 -0.82 3.82
C SER A 49 -15.26 -0.06 3.06
N GLY A 50 -15.38 1.26 2.92
CA GLY A 50 -14.39 2.07 2.21
C GLY A 50 -12.96 1.93 2.75
N GLY A 51 -12.79 1.82 4.07
CA GLY A 51 -11.48 1.58 4.69
C GLY A 51 -10.94 0.17 4.43
N GLU A 52 -11.79 -0.84 4.32
CA GLU A 52 -11.38 -2.19 3.93
C GLU A 52 -10.99 -2.25 2.44
N GLN A 53 -11.73 -1.58 1.56
CA GLN A 53 -11.39 -1.47 0.14
C GLN A 53 -10.02 -0.79 -0.06
N GLN A 54 -9.73 0.25 0.74
CA GLN A 54 -8.43 0.90 0.75
C GLN A 54 -7.30 -0.05 1.17
N ARG A 55 -7.53 -0.88 2.21
CA ARG A 55 -6.56 -1.91 2.64
C ARG A 55 -6.39 -3.01 1.61
N VAL A 56 -7.44 -3.38 0.87
CA VAL A 56 -7.33 -4.29 -0.28
C VAL A 56 -6.47 -3.67 -1.39
N ALA A 57 -6.66 -2.38 -1.69
CA ALA A 57 -5.84 -1.67 -2.67
C ALA A 57 -4.37 -1.65 -2.24
N LEU A 58 -4.11 -1.44 -0.94
CA LEU A 58 -2.78 -1.50 -0.36
C LEU A 58 -2.16 -2.89 -0.48
N ALA A 59 -2.87 -3.93 -0.04
CA ALA A 59 -2.42 -5.31 -0.16
C ALA A 59 -2.08 -5.67 -1.61
N ARG A 60 -2.88 -5.20 -2.57
CA ARG A 60 -2.64 -5.41 -4.00
C ARG A 60 -1.38 -4.70 -4.49
N ALA A 61 -1.04 -3.53 -3.96
CA ALA A 61 0.21 -2.85 -4.27
C ALA A 61 1.41 -3.60 -3.67
N LEU A 62 1.33 -3.99 -2.40
CA LEU A 62 2.40 -4.73 -1.71
C LEU A 62 2.68 -6.10 -2.36
N TYR A 63 1.63 -6.81 -2.81
CA TYR A 63 1.74 -8.10 -3.48
C TYR A 63 2.57 -8.06 -4.79
N GLN A 64 2.71 -6.87 -5.39
CA GLN A 64 3.48 -6.71 -6.63
C GLN A 64 4.98 -6.63 -6.40
N GLN A 65 5.42 -6.43 -5.16
CA GLN A 65 6.82 -6.19 -4.83
C GLN A 65 7.44 -5.08 -5.70
N PRO A 66 6.84 -3.87 -5.73
CA PRO A 66 7.28 -2.80 -6.62
C PRO A 66 8.63 -2.24 -6.21
N GLN A 67 9.44 -1.74 -7.14
CA GLN A 67 10.67 -1.03 -6.78
C GLN A 67 10.41 0.36 -6.17
N MET A 68 9.22 0.93 -6.42
CA MET A 68 8.77 2.21 -5.92
C MET A 68 7.28 2.17 -5.61
N LEU A 69 6.89 2.73 -4.45
CA LEU A 69 5.51 2.90 -4.04
C LEU A 69 5.18 4.41 -4.03
N LEU A 70 4.17 4.80 -4.81
CA LEU A 70 3.59 6.14 -4.79
C LEU A 70 2.23 6.06 -4.10
N ALA A 71 2.03 6.80 -3.03
CA ALA A 71 0.78 6.83 -2.29
C ALA A 71 0.22 8.25 -2.24
N ASP A 72 -0.85 8.48 -2.99
CA ASP A 72 -1.58 9.74 -2.94
C ASP A 72 -2.62 9.68 -1.82
N GLU A 73 -2.40 10.46 -0.78
CA GLU A 73 -3.26 10.56 0.42
C GLU A 73 -3.82 9.22 0.95
N PRO A 74 -2.96 8.24 1.28
CA PRO A 74 -3.39 6.88 1.63
C PRO A 74 -4.14 6.77 2.96
N VAL A 75 -4.45 7.89 3.62
CA VAL A 75 -5.08 7.95 4.95
C VAL A 75 -6.17 9.01 5.09
N ALA A 76 -6.58 9.67 3.99
CA ALA A 76 -7.50 10.83 4.02
C ALA A 76 -8.84 10.59 4.74
N SER A 77 -9.32 9.33 4.78
CA SER A 77 -10.61 8.95 5.39
C SER A 77 -10.49 8.21 6.72
N LEU A 78 -9.30 8.15 7.33
CA LEU A 78 -9.05 7.39 8.55
C LEU A 78 -8.82 8.32 9.74
N ASP A 79 -9.18 7.84 10.94
CA ASP A 79 -8.81 8.54 12.17
C ASP A 79 -7.28 8.52 12.36
N LYS A 80 -6.77 9.48 13.14
CA LYS A 80 -5.32 9.68 13.35
C LYS A 80 -4.59 8.41 13.81
N SER A 81 -5.22 7.59 14.65
CA SER A 81 -4.59 6.38 15.18
C SER A 81 -4.44 5.30 14.12
N ARG A 82 -5.45 5.13 13.25
CA ARG A 82 -5.42 4.19 12.13
C ARG A 82 -4.51 4.67 11.02
N ALA A 83 -4.54 5.96 10.70
CA ALA A 83 -3.66 6.57 9.71
C ALA A 83 -2.19 6.30 10.03
N ARG A 84 -1.80 6.53 11.29
CA ARG A 84 -0.45 6.25 11.79
C ARG A 84 -0.04 4.79 11.56
N LYS A 85 -0.87 3.84 11.97
CA LYS A 85 -0.57 2.39 11.80
C LYS A 85 -0.36 1.99 10.34
N ILE A 86 -1.14 2.57 9.42
CA ILE A 86 -0.98 2.29 7.98
C ILE A 86 0.32 2.87 7.45
N ILE A 87 0.66 4.11 7.82
CA ILE A 87 1.93 4.74 7.40
C ILE A 87 3.13 3.99 7.96
N GLU A 88 3.08 3.59 9.24
CA GLU A 88 4.09 2.76 9.88
C GLU A 88 4.30 1.44 9.12
N LEU A 89 3.22 0.70 8.85
CA LEU A 89 3.26 -0.53 8.08
C LEU A 89 3.90 -0.32 6.69
N LEU A 90 3.51 0.74 5.98
CA LEU A 90 4.03 1.02 4.64
C LEU A 90 5.50 1.42 4.65
N HIS A 91 5.88 2.26 5.60
CA HIS A 91 7.24 2.71 5.80
C HIS A 91 8.16 1.53 6.14
N GLU A 92 7.78 0.69 7.11
CA GLU A 92 8.53 -0.51 7.48
C GLU A 92 8.63 -1.49 6.31
N THR A 93 7.54 -1.69 5.58
CA THR A 93 7.52 -2.58 4.40
C THR A 93 8.47 -2.07 3.32
N ALA A 94 8.40 -0.78 2.98
CA ALA A 94 9.28 -0.18 2.00
C ALA A 94 10.75 -0.26 2.43
N HIS A 95 11.04 -0.07 3.71
CA HIS A 95 12.39 -0.21 4.25
C HIS A 95 12.91 -1.65 4.18
N GLN A 96 12.10 -2.64 4.58
CA GLN A 96 12.47 -4.06 4.55
C GLN A 96 12.73 -4.57 3.14
N GLU A 97 11.92 -4.13 2.18
CA GLU A 97 11.96 -4.58 0.80
C GLU A 97 12.83 -3.68 -0.10
N ASN A 98 13.47 -2.64 0.48
CA ASN A 98 14.30 -1.64 -0.20
C ASN A 98 13.58 -0.93 -1.37
N TRP A 99 12.34 -0.51 -1.13
CA TRP A 99 11.53 0.25 -2.09
C TRP A 99 11.67 1.75 -1.87
N THR A 100 11.60 2.50 -2.97
CA THR A 100 11.42 3.96 -2.87
C THR A 100 9.97 4.26 -2.50
N PHE A 101 9.73 4.89 -1.35
CA PHE A 101 8.37 5.24 -0.92
C PHE A 101 8.17 6.75 -0.96
N VAL A 102 7.21 7.20 -1.76
CA VAL A 102 6.79 8.61 -1.85
C VAL A 102 5.31 8.69 -1.48
N VAL A 103 4.99 9.58 -0.54
CA VAL A 103 3.61 9.75 -0.06
C VAL A 103 3.24 11.23 -0.01
N SER A 104 1.99 11.53 -0.39
CA SER A 104 1.37 12.83 -0.14
C SER A 104 0.61 12.77 1.19
N LEU A 105 0.97 13.64 2.13
CA LEU A 105 0.37 13.74 3.47
C LEU A 105 -0.01 15.18 3.78
N HIS A 106 -1.17 15.37 4.40
CA HIS A 106 -1.60 16.66 4.96
C HIS A 106 -1.18 16.86 6.43
N ASP A 107 -0.77 15.80 7.12
CA ASP A 107 -0.33 15.86 8.52
C ASP A 107 1.19 15.97 8.60
N GLU A 108 1.67 17.19 8.88
CA GLU A 108 3.12 17.47 9.01
C GLU A 108 3.79 16.69 10.14
N LYS A 109 3.07 16.40 11.24
CA LYS A 109 3.65 15.66 12.37
C LYS A 109 3.93 14.22 11.97
N LEU A 110 2.97 13.61 11.26
CA LEU A 110 3.12 12.25 10.74
C LEU A 110 4.23 12.18 9.69
N ALA A 111 4.34 13.20 8.82
CA ALA A 111 5.42 13.27 7.85
C ALA A 111 6.80 13.32 8.51
N ARG A 112 7.00 14.19 9.51
CA ARG A 112 8.27 14.33 10.25
C ARG A 112 8.65 13.12 11.06
N GLU A 113 7.67 12.35 11.51
CA GLU A 113 7.91 11.19 12.33
C GLU A 113 8.45 10.00 11.53
N PHE A 114 7.93 9.78 10.32
CA PHE A 114 8.25 8.58 9.53
C PHE A 114 9.19 8.86 8.36
N PHE A 115 9.27 10.09 7.85
CA PHE A 115 9.99 10.37 6.61
C PHE A 115 11.22 11.23 6.85
N PRO A 116 12.40 10.81 6.34
CA PRO A 116 13.64 11.55 6.51
C PRO A 116 13.71 12.82 5.65
N ARG A 117 12.91 12.89 4.57
CA ARG A 117 12.88 14.02 3.63
C ARG A 117 11.44 14.46 3.40
N ILE A 118 11.20 15.76 3.53
CA ILE A 118 9.89 16.37 3.32
C ILE A 118 10.01 17.48 2.28
N VAL A 119 9.13 17.42 1.28
CA VAL A 119 9.02 18.44 0.24
C VAL A 119 7.69 19.17 0.43
N ARG A 120 7.74 20.48 0.70
CA ARG A 120 6.54 21.33 0.81
C ARG A 120 6.26 21.98 -0.53
N LEU A 121 5.02 21.83 -0.98
CA LEU A 121 4.50 22.42 -2.21
C LEU A 121 3.49 23.52 -1.88
N GLU A 122 3.60 24.68 -2.51
CA GLU A 122 2.64 25.78 -2.42
C GLU A 122 2.42 26.39 -3.81
N GLY A 123 1.16 26.49 -4.25
CA GLY A 123 0.83 27.06 -5.56
C GLY A 123 1.52 26.37 -6.75
N GLY A 124 1.80 25.06 -6.64
CA GLY A 124 2.51 24.28 -7.65
C GLY A 124 4.03 24.50 -7.68
N ARG A 125 4.59 25.18 -6.67
CA ARG A 125 6.04 25.40 -6.53
C ARG A 125 6.57 24.71 -5.28
N ILE A 126 7.80 24.21 -5.35
CA ILE A 126 8.52 23.72 -4.17
C ILE A 126 8.95 24.94 -3.36
N VAL A 127 8.40 25.07 -2.15
CA VAL A 127 8.75 26.14 -1.21
C VAL A 127 9.75 25.67 -0.17
N SER A 128 9.83 24.36 0.08
CA SER A 128 10.85 23.76 0.93
C SER A 128 11.15 22.34 0.47
N ASP A 129 12.42 21.95 0.54
CA ASP A 129 12.91 20.61 0.29
C ASP A 129 14.00 20.34 1.32
N GLY A 130 13.66 19.58 2.36
CA GLY A 130 14.55 19.44 3.51
C GLY A 130 14.25 18.24 4.39
N SER A 131 15.31 17.80 5.05
CA SER A 131 15.28 16.98 6.26
C SER A 131 15.41 17.95 7.45
N ASP A 132 14.30 18.54 7.89
CA ASP A 132 14.30 19.30 9.16
C ASP A 132 14.35 18.28 10.30
N VAL A 133 15.55 17.75 10.55
CA VAL A 133 15.92 17.03 11.79
C VAL A 133 16.15 18.07 12.88
#